data_AF-A0A6N6KEI6-F1
#
_entry.id   AF-A0A6N6KEI6-F1
#
_cell.length_a   1.000
_cell.length_b   1.000
_cell.length_c   1.000
_cell.angle_alpha   90.00
_cell.angle_beta   90.00
_cell.angle_gamma   90.00
#
_symmetry.space_group_name_H-M   'P 1'
#
loop_
_entity.id
_entity.type
_entity.pdbx_description
1 polymer ?
#
loop_
_entity_poly.entity_id
_entity_poly.type
_entity_poly.pdbx_seq_one_letter_code
_entity_poly.pdbx_strand_id
1 'polypeptide(L)' 'MIRRYEPKDKEQLMQIMQLNIPDAFAESEAKDFEHYLEQELEDYFVIEIDRKLVGGGGVNYFPEERSARISWDMLHP' A
#
# COMPACT_ATOMS: atom_id res chain seq x y z
N MET A 1 -14.42 6.20 0.56
CA MET A 1 -14.69 5.17 -0.47
C MET A 1 -13.48 4.27 -0.57
N ILE A 2 -13.67 2.95 -0.51
CA ILE A 2 -12.60 1.98 -0.79
C ILE A 2 -12.74 1.58 -2.26
N ARG A 3 -11.64 1.61 -3.01
CA ARG A 3 -11.59 1.21 -4.42
C ARG A 3 -10.27 0.51 -4.73
N ARG A 4 -10.20 -0.18 -5.87
CA ARG A 4 -8.94 -0.73 -6.36
C ARG A 4 -7.93 0.40 -6.62
N TYR A 5 -6.68 0.08 -6.35
CA TYR A 5 -5.53 0.90 -6.72
C TYR A 5 -5.46 1.11 -8.23
N GLU A 6 -5.06 2.31 -8.62
CA GLU A 6 -4.71 2.66 -9.98
C GLU A 6 -3.30 3.26 -9.99
N PRO A 7 -2.52 3.14 -11.09
CA PRO A 7 -1.15 3.66 -11.13
C PRO A 7 -0.99 5.14 -10.76
N LYS A 8 -2.04 5.95 -10.95
CA LYS A 8 -2.07 7.38 -10.57
C LYS A 8 -2.01 7.60 -9.05
N ASP A 9 -2.31 6.59 -8.25
CA ASP A 9 -2.32 6.65 -6.79
C ASP A 9 -0.92 6.48 -6.19
N LYS A 10 0.04 5.94 -6.97
CA LYS A 10 1.39 5.62 -6.51
C LYS A 10 2.04 6.79 -5.77
N GLU A 11 2.02 7.98 -6.38
CA GLU A 11 2.67 9.16 -5.80
C GLU A 11 2.09 9.53 -4.43
N GLN A 12 0.75 9.49 -4.27
CA GLN A 12 0.10 9.79 -3.00
C GLN A 12 0.35 8.69 -1.94
N LEU A 13 0.38 7.41 -2.35
CA LEU A 13 0.73 6.32 -1.44
C LEU A 13 2.19 6.41 -0.98
N MET A 14 3.12 6.80 -1.86
CA MET A 14 4.51 7.03 -1.48
C MET A 14 4.63 8.20 -0.49
N GLN A 15 3.83 9.26 -0.64
CA GLN A 15 3.78 10.35 0.34
C GLN A 15 3.27 9.85 1.70
N ILE A 16 2.24 9.01 1.73
CA ILE A 16 1.72 8.41 2.98
C ILE A 16 2.76 7.50 3.62
N MET A 17 3.50 6.71 2.84
CA MET A 17 4.63 5.91 3.34
C MET A 17 5.66 6.79 4.04
N GLN A 18 6.06 7.91 3.42
CA GLN A 18 6.99 8.87 4.03
C GLN A 18 6.46 9.47 5.34
N LEU A 19 5.15 9.72 5.45
CA LEU A 19 4.53 10.23 6.68
C LEU A 19 4.52 9.20 7.82
N ASN A 20 4.59 7.91 7.50
CA ASN A 20 4.63 6.83 8.48
C ASN A 20 6.07 6.43 8.88
N ILE A 21 7.10 7.02 8.26
CA ILE A 21 8.51 6.87 8.62
C ILE A 21 8.91 8.01 9.57
N PRO A 22 9.64 7.74 10.67
CA PRO A 22 10.21 6.45 11.09
C PRO A 22 9.34 5.66 12.07
N ASP A 23 8.13 6.13 12.37
CA ASP A 23 7.35 5.65 13.52
C ASP A 23 6.75 4.24 13.31
N ALA A 24 6.28 3.94 12.10
CA ALA A 24 5.69 2.66 11.73
C ALA A 24 6.53 1.87 10.71
N PHE A 25 7.35 2.54 9.91
CA PHE A 25 8.24 1.93 8.91
C PHE A 25 9.65 2.52 8.96
N ALA A 26 10.63 1.74 8.50
CA ALA A 26 12.00 2.17 8.31
C ALA A 26 12.21 2.89 6.96
N GLU A 27 13.23 3.75 6.87
CA GLU A 27 13.58 4.45 5.62
C GLU A 27 13.86 3.50 4.45
N SER A 28 14.45 2.32 4.72
CA SER A 28 14.72 1.31 3.69
C SER A 28 13.45 0.75 3.07
N GLU A 29 12.38 0.62 3.87
CA GLU A 29 11.12 0.01 3.44
C GLU A 29 10.38 0.87 2.41
N ALA A 30 10.69 2.16 2.28
CA ALA A 30 10.12 3.00 1.23
C ALA A 30 10.44 2.48 -0.17
N LYS A 31 11.67 1.98 -0.39
CA LYS A 31 12.07 1.39 -1.68
C LYS A 31 11.43 0.02 -1.89
N ASP A 32 11.28 -0.75 -0.83
CA ASP A 32 10.62 -2.06 -0.88
C ASP A 32 9.14 -1.90 -1.21
N PHE A 33 8.46 -0.91 -0.64
CA PHE A 33 7.07 -0.58 -0.97
C PHE A 33 6.92 -0.08 -2.41
N GLU A 34 7.83 0.77 -2.89
CA GLU A 34 7.84 1.19 -4.30
C GLU A 34 7.99 -0.02 -5.24
N HIS A 35 8.93 -0.92 -4.95
CA HIS A 35 9.13 -2.14 -5.71
C HIS A 35 7.88 -3.02 -5.72
N TYR A 36 7.25 -3.19 -4.55
CA TYR A 36 6.02 -3.97 -4.39
C TYR A 36 4.90 -3.45 -5.30
N LEU A 37 4.64 -2.13 -5.31
CA LEU A 37 3.60 -1.51 -6.15
C LEU A 37 3.85 -1.68 -7.67
N GLU A 38 5.09 -1.91 -8.07
CA GLU A 38 5.48 -2.04 -9.48
C GLU A 38 5.57 -3.49 -9.97
N GLN A 39 6.04 -4.40 -9.11
CA GLN A 39 6.46 -5.74 -9.53
C GLN A 39 5.72 -6.88 -8.84
N GLU A 40 5.16 -6.65 -7.65
CA GLU A 40 4.61 -7.71 -6.79
C GLU A 40 3.11 -7.54 -6.49
N LEU A 41 2.47 -6.59 -7.18
CA LEU A 41 1.08 -6.24 -6.96
C LEU A 41 0.13 -7.33 -7.49
N GLU A 42 -0.71 -7.85 -6.60
CA GLU A 42 -1.86 -8.69 -6.96
C GLU A 42 -3.17 -7.90 -6.78
N ASP A 43 -3.78 -7.95 -5.59
CA ASP A 43 -4.89 -7.07 -5.23
C ASP A 43 -4.38 -5.97 -4.29
N TYR A 44 -4.63 -4.71 -4.64
CA TYR A 44 -4.37 -3.58 -3.75
C TYR A 44 -5.55 -2.61 -3.78
N PHE A 45 -5.89 -2.09 -2.60
CA PHE A 45 -7.02 -1.18 -2.42
C PHE A 45 -6.55 0.10 -1.77
N VAL A 46 -7.17 1.20 -2.16
CA VAL A 46 -6.96 2.52 -1.58
C VAL A 46 -8.25 3.00 -0.93
N ILE A 47 -8.09 3.78 0.13
CA ILE A 47 -9.20 4.46 0.80
C ILE A 47 -9.13 5.96 0.55
N GLU A 48 -10.27 6.53 0.16
CA GLU A 48 -10.44 7.97 -0.04
C GLU A 48 -11.45 8.53 0.95
N ILE A 49 -11.15 9.69 1.53
CA ILE A 49 -12.08 10.52 2.33
C ILE A 49 -12.08 11.92 1.71
N ASP A 50 -13.27 12.47 1.44
CA ASP A 50 -13.42 13.79 0.80
C ASP A 50 -12.58 13.97 -0.48
N ARG A 51 -12.49 12.91 -1.29
CA ARG A 51 -11.69 12.82 -2.53
C ARG A 51 -10.17 12.93 -2.33
N LYS A 52 -9.69 12.82 -1.10
CA LYS A 52 -8.26 12.69 -0.77
C LYS A 52 -7.95 11.23 -0.48
N LEU A 53 -6.86 10.71 -1.05
CA LEU A 53 -6.35 9.40 -0.71
C LEU A 53 -5.76 9.46 0.71
N VAL A 54 -6.22 8.57 1.60
CA VAL A 54 -5.82 8.55 3.02
C VAL A 54 -5.15 7.24 3.43
N GLY A 55 -4.93 6.31 2.49
CA GLY A 55 -4.18 5.09 2.74
C GLY A 55 -4.52 3.97 1.77
N GLY A 56 -4.00 2.78 2.06
CA GLY A 56 -4.24 1.58 1.26
C GLY A 56 -3.67 0.32 1.90
N GLY A 57 -3.91 -0.80 1.25
CA GLY A 57 -3.51 -2.11 1.69
C GLY A 57 -3.61 -3.15 0.58
N GLY A 58 -2.72 -4.13 0.63
CA GLY A 58 -2.54 -5.16 -0.38
C GLY A 58 -2.88 -6.56 0.13
N VAL A 59 -3.20 -7.45 -0.81
CA VAL A 59 -3.38 -8.88 -0.57
C VAL A 59 -2.61 -9.65 -1.63
N ASN A 60 -1.74 -10.56 -1.18
CA ASN A 60 -1.05 -11.52 -2.05
C ASN A 60 -1.50 -12.94 -1.70
N TYR A 61 -1.79 -13.75 -2.71
CA TYR A 61 -2.35 -15.08 -2.56
C TYR A 61 -1.27 -16.16 -2.69
N PHE A 62 -1.32 -17.15 -1.80
CA PHE A 62 -0.43 -18.31 -1.81
C PHE A 62 -1.28 -19.59 -1.89
N PRO A 63 -1.79 -19.97 -3.08
CA PRO A 63 -2.77 -21.05 -3.23
C PRO A 63 -2.27 -22.40 -2.72
N GLU A 64 -0.99 -22.71 -2.96
CA GLU A 64 -0.34 -23.95 -2.50
C GLU A 64 -0.31 -24.04 -0.96
N GLU A 65 -0.19 -22.89 -0.28
CA GLU A 65 -0.23 -22.79 1.18
C GLU A 65 -1.66 -22.66 1.72
N ARG A 66 -2.68 -22.53 0.85
CA ARG A 66 -4.06 -22.17 1.20
C ARG A 66 -4.13 -20.93 2.09
N SER A 67 -3.27 -19.94 1.81
CA SER A 67 -3.16 -18.72 2.60
C SER A 67 -3.19 -17.47 1.73
N ALA A 68 -3.49 -16.34 2.35
CA ALA A 68 -3.33 -15.01 1.79
C ALA A 68 -2.64 -14.14 2.83
N ARG A 69 -1.81 -13.21 2.38
CA ARG A 69 -1.07 -12.29 3.26
C ARG A 69 -1.50 -10.87 2.96
N ILE A 70 -1.71 -10.12 4.04
CA ILE A 70 -1.92 -8.69 3.97
C ILE A 70 -0.54 -8.03 3.79
N SER A 71 -0.47 -7.06 2.89
CA SER A 71 0.79 -6.44 2.46
C SER A 71 0.64 -4.92 2.49
N TRP A 72 1.53 -4.22 3.18
CA TRP A 72 1.64 -2.76 3.13
C TRP A 72 0.34 -2.00 3.47
N ASP A 73 -0.29 -2.41 4.57
CA ASP A 73 -1.44 -1.73 5.14
C ASP A 73 -1.00 -0.48 5.89
N MET A 74 -1.41 0.69 5.40
CA MET A 74 -1.07 1.96 6.02
C MET A 74 -2.15 3.02 5.79
N LEU A 75 -2.27 3.90 6.77
CA LEU A 75 -3.12 5.08 6.70
C LEU A 75 -2.25 6.32 6.88
N HIS A 76 -2.74 7.45 6.39
CA HIS A 76 -2.23 8.75 6.77
C HIS A 76 -2.35 8.91 8.31
N PRO A 77 -1.29 9.33 9.01
CA PRO A 77 -1.30 9.51 10.47
C PRO A 77 -2.26 10.62 10.93
#